data_AF-A0A838WAU5-F1
#
_entry.id   AF-A0A838WAU5-F1
#
_cell.length_a   1.000
_cell.length_b   1.000
_cell.length_c   1.000
_cell.angle_alpha   90.00
_cell.angle_beta   90.00
_cell.angle_gamma   90.00
#
_symmetry.space_group_name_H-M   'P 1'
#
loop_
_entity.id
_entity.type
_entity.pdbx_description
1 polymer ?
#
loop_
_entity_poly.entity_id
_entity_poly.type
_entity_poly.pdbx_seq_one_letter_code
_entity_poly.pdbx_strand_id
1 'polypeptide(L)'
;MEPGTAQAYVELRRARILATLDRCPEPPPAGTEQTPLQRLTFFRREAEELYWNELAWEQLTDEEVVGGGHLTELVFPGLLALVNGLLLDPDSQNAGASTPRTYPDVVEEILTFLGERCAVFSAELGAGADSQKILWARAMTLRLIDLVLYRLYRLTEGERNTVESGE
;
A
#
# COMPACT_ATOMS: atom_id res chain seq x y z
N MET A 1 11.32 7.75 16.67
CA MET A 1 10.04 7.59 15.93
C MET A 1 9.35 6.42 16.60
N GLU A 2 8.23 6.64 17.27
CA GLU A 2 7.58 5.58 18.05
C GLU A 2 6.93 4.57 17.08
N PRO A 3 7.37 3.29 17.06
CA PRO A 3 6.88 2.29 16.10
C PRO A 3 5.35 2.08 16.17
N GLY A 4 4.73 2.41 17.31
CA GLY A 4 3.28 2.37 17.47
C GLY A 4 2.50 3.37 16.61
N THR A 5 3.10 4.50 16.21
CA THR A 5 2.41 5.51 15.39
C THR A 5 2.33 5.14 13.92
N ALA A 6 3.36 4.47 13.39
CA ALA A 6 3.39 3.99 12.01
C ALA A 6 2.33 2.92 11.77
N GLN A 7 2.30 1.90 12.64
CA GLN A 7 1.33 0.82 12.56
C GLN A 7 -0.11 1.32 12.72
N ALA A 8 -0.32 2.35 13.54
CA ALA A 8 -1.65 2.93 13.76
C ALA A 8 -2.30 3.48 12.47
N TYR A 9 -1.52 4.02 11.52
CA TYR A 9 -2.08 4.47 10.23
C TYR A 9 -2.63 3.31 9.42
N VAL A 10 -1.85 2.22 9.32
CA VAL A 10 -2.26 1.02 8.59
C VAL A 10 -3.48 0.39 9.26
N GLU A 11 -3.43 0.20 10.58
CA GLU A 11 -4.51 -0.45 11.32
C GLU A 11 -5.80 0.36 11.35
N LEU A 12 -5.72 1.69 11.39
CA LEU A 12 -6.91 2.54 11.27
C LEU A 12 -7.60 2.33 9.91
N ARG A 13 -6.83 2.30 8.83
CA ARG A 13 -7.35 2.14 7.47
C ARG A 13 -7.85 0.71 7.25
N ARG A 14 -7.13 -0.29 7.75
CA ARG A 14 -7.53 -1.70 7.78
C ARG A 14 -8.86 -1.86 8.52
N ALA A 15 -8.96 -1.36 9.74
CA ALA A 15 -10.18 -1.45 10.55
C ALA A 15 -11.39 -0.80 9.85
N ARG A 16 -11.18 0.37 9.22
CA ARG A 16 -12.23 1.02 8.42
C ARG A 16 -12.69 0.13 7.26
N ILE A 17 -11.76 -0.40 6.47
CA ILE A 17 -12.08 -1.28 5.34
C ILE A 17 -12.86 -2.50 5.84
N LEU A 18 -12.38 -3.17 6.88
CA LEU A 18 -13.02 -4.36 7.43
C LEU A 18 -14.40 -4.07 8.01
N ALA A 19 -14.62 -2.91 8.62
CA ALA A 19 -15.92 -2.51 9.16
C ALA A 19 -16.98 -2.21 8.10
N THR A 20 -16.55 -1.82 6.88
CA THR A 20 -17.46 -1.53 5.76
C THR A 20 -17.84 -2.78 4.97
N LEU A 21 -17.10 -3.88 5.12
CA LEU A 21 -17.35 -5.12 4.38
C LEU A 21 -18.35 -6.02 5.12
N ASP A 22 -19.31 -6.57 4.37
CA ASP A 22 -20.26 -7.57 4.88
C ASP A 22 -19.63 -8.97 5.08
N ARG A 23 -18.32 -9.10 4.85
CA ARG A 23 -17.53 -10.33 5.05
C ARG A 23 -16.25 -10.02 5.84
N CYS A 24 -15.65 -11.05 6.42
CA CYS A 24 -14.32 -10.97 7.03
C CYS A 24 -13.27 -11.41 6.00
N PRO A 25 -12.68 -10.50 5.19
CA PRO A 25 -11.63 -10.89 4.27
C PRO A 25 -10.37 -11.29 5.03
N GLU A 26 -9.80 -12.43 4.69
CA GLU A 26 -8.47 -12.83 5.15
C GLU A 26 -7.45 -12.56 4.05
N PRO A 27 -6.20 -12.18 4.40
CA PRO A 27 -5.13 -12.11 3.42
C PRO A 27 -4.90 -13.51 2.82
N PRO A 28 -4.34 -13.60 1.60
CA PRO A 28 -4.02 -14.90 1.01
C PRO A 28 -3.10 -15.67 1.95
N PRO A 29 -3.23 -17.01 2.02
CA PRO A 29 -2.40 -17.81 2.90
C PRO A 29 -0.93 -17.58 2.54
N ALA A 30 -0.12 -17.35 3.57
CA ALA A 30 1.33 -17.40 3.42
C ALA A 30 1.71 -18.83 3.01
N GLY A 31 2.77 -18.96 2.21
CA GLY A 31 3.36 -20.27 1.95
C GLY A 31 3.70 -20.99 3.25
N THR A 32 3.80 -22.33 3.21
CA THR A 32 4.09 -23.17 4.39
C THR A 32 5.43 -22.86 5.08
N GLU A 33 6.31 -22.10 4.42
CA GLU A 33 7.59 -21.66 4.94
C GLU A 33 7.57 -20.13 5.11
N GLN A 34 8.06 -19.68 6.26
CA GLN A 34 8.28 -18.25 6.52
C GLN A 34 9.16 -17.63 5.43
N THR A 35 8.83 -16.41 5.03
CA THR A 35 9.63 -15.67 4.06
C THR A 35 11.02 -15.38 4.64
N PRO A 36 12.12 -15.78 3.98
CA PRO A 36 13.46 -15.50 4.50
C PRO A 36 13.71 -14.00 4.68
N LEU A 37 14.37 -13.61 5.77
CA LEU A 37 14.64 -12.18 6.09
C LEU A 37 15.32 -11.43 4.95
N GLN A 38 16.24 -12.07 4.22
CA GLN A 38 16.90 -11.48 3.06
C GLN A 38 15.91 -11.09 1.96
N ARG A 39 14.88 -11.92 1.74
CA ARG A 39 13.83 -11.68 0.74
C ARG A 39 12.87 -10.58 1.20
N LEU A 40 12.49 -10.57 2.48
CA LEU A 40 11.71 -9.46 3.07
C LEU A 40 12.46 -8.13 2.88
N THR A 41 13.74 -8.10 3.25
CA THR A 41 14.59 -6.91 3.13
C THR A 41 14.74 -6.47 1.68
N PHE A 42 14.94 -7.40 0.75
CA PHE A 42 15.04 -7.10 -0.67
C PHE A 42 13.77 -6.43 -1.20
N PHE A 43 12.61 -7.06 -1.05
CA PHE A 43 11.38 -6.51 -1.59
C PHE A 43 10.92 -5.23 -0.88
N ARG A 44 11.20 -5.10 0.41
CA ARG A 44 10.99 -3.83 1.13
C ARG A 44 11.80 -2.72 0.46
N ARG A 45 13.09 -2.92 0.20
CA ARG A 45 13.94 -1.92 -0.47
C ARG A 45 13.45 -1.58 -1.89
N GLU A 46 13.06 -2.58 -2.67
CA GLU A 46 12.49 -2.34 -4.01
C GLU A 46 11.23 -1.47 -3.92
N ALA A 47 10.35 -1.74 -2.96
CA ALA A 47 9.16 -0.92 -2.74
C ALA A 47 9.49 0.50 -2.28
N GLU A 48 10.49 0.67 -1.41
CA GLU A 48 11.00 1.98 -0.99
C GLU A 48 11.54 2.78 -2.19
N GLU A 49 12.37 2.17 -3.02
CA GLU A 49 12.93 2.80 -4.22
C GLU A 49 11.84 3.22 -5.21
N LEU A 50 10.88 2.33 -5.51
CA LEU A 50 9.74 2.66 -6.35
C LEU A 50 8.92 3.81 -5.77
N TYR A 51 8.61 3.78 -4.47
CA TYR A 51 7.87 4.84 -3.81
C TYR A 51 8.57 6.20 -3.94
N TRP A 52 9.88 6.25 -3.67
CA TRP A 52 10.63 7.50 -3.69
C TRP A 52 10.79 8.06 -5.09
N ASN A 53 11.04 7.20 -6.07
CA ASN A 53 11.19 7.61 -7.46
C ASN A 53 9.90 8.26 -7.98
N GLU A 54 8.76 7.60 -7.77
CA GLU A 54 7.48 8.09 -8.24
C GLU A 54 7.02 9.36 -7.49
N LEU A 55 7.19 9.40 -6.16
CA LEU A 55 6.85 10.58 -5.37
C LEU A 55 7.70 11.79 -5.77
N ALA A 56 9.00 11.58 -6.03
CA ALA A 56 9.89 12.65 -6.47
C ALA A 56 9.53 13.12 -7.89
N TRP A 57 9.19 12.19 -8.78
CA TRP A 57 8.75 12.53 -10.14
C TRP A 57 7.50 13.39 -10.13
N GLU A 58 6.46 12.95 -9.42
CA GLU A 58 5.19 13.68 -9.34
C GLU A 58 5.35 15.05 -8.66
N GLN A 59 6.24 15.18 -7.68
CA GLN A 59 6.58 16.49 -7.08
C GLN A 59 7.27 17.45 -8.06
N LEU A 60 7.94 16.94 -9.09
CA LEU A 60 8.62 17.74 -10.11
C LEU A 60 7.69 18.11 -11.27
N THR A 61 6.76 17.23 -11.64
CA THR A 61 5.94 17.38 -12.84
C THR A 61 4.55 17.94 -12.58
N ASP A 62 3.94 17.67 -11.42
CA ASP A 62 2.54 18.02 -11.10
C ASP A 62 1.56 17.60 -12.22
N GLU A 63 1.92 16.55 -12.97
CA GLU A 63 1.30 16.18 -14.25
C GLU A 63 -0.02 15.41 -14.07
N GLU A 64 -0.23 14.73 -12.94
CA GLU A 64 -1.42 13.89 -12.69
C GLU A 64 -2.60 14.64 -12.07
N VAL A 65 -2.82 15.91 -12.47
CA VAL A 65 -4.03 16.67 -12.12
C VAL A 65 -5.11 16.42 -13.17
N VAL A 66 -5.88 15.34 -13.02
CA VAL A 66 -7.05 15.06 -13.87
C VAL A 66 -8.33 15.36 -13.10
N GLY A 67 -9.04 16.43 -13.50
CA GLY A 67 -10.50 16.59 -13.36
C GLY A 67 -11.18 16.24 -12.01
N GLY A 68 -10.51 16.38 -10.86
CA GLY A 68 -11.10 16.06 -9.56
C GLY A 68 -10.13 15.61 -8.45
N GLY A 69 -8.87 15.30 -8.77
CA GLY A 69 -7.84 14.97 -7.79
C GLY A 69 -6.69 14.15 -8.42
N HIS A 70 -5.58 13.97 -7.68
CA HIS A 70 -4.47 13.12 -8.13
C HIS A 70 -4.89 11.65 -8.04
N LEU A 71 -4.79 10.92 -9.16
CA LEU A 71 -5.05 9.48 -9.18
C LEU A 71 -3.79 8.76 -8.69
N THR A 72 -3.72 8.46 -7.39
CA THR A 72 -2.58 7.74 -6.77
C THR A 72 -2.24 6.42 -7.47
N GLU A 73 -3.21 5.78 -8.13
CA GLU A 73 -2.97 4.58 -8.95
C GLU A 73 -2.08 4.83 -10.18
N LEU A 74 -2.18 6.03 -10.78
CA LEU A 74 -1.36 6.46 -11.91
C LEU A 74 0.02 6.95 -11.48
N VAL A 75 0.12 7.50 -10.27
CA VAL A 75 1.40 7.93 -9.69
C VAL A 75 2.27 6.75 -9.27
N PHE A 76 1.70 5.67 -8.72
CA PHE A 76 2.49 4.54 -8.20
C PHE A 76 2.31 3.22 -8.96
N PRO A 77 2.39 3.18 -10.30
CA PRO A 77 2.08 1.99 -11.08
C PRO A 77 3.10 0.87 -10.80
N GLY A 78 4.39 1.21 -10.65
CA GLY A 78 5.45 0.24 -10.37
C GLY A 78 5.29 -0.44 -9.02
N LEU A 79 4.99 0.32 -7.97
CA LEU A 79 4.77 -0.23 -6.62
C LEU A 79 3.53 -1.12 -6.57
N LEU A 80 2.43 -0.69 -7.21
CA LEU A 80 1.21 -1.49 -7.27
C LEU A 80 1.39 -2.77 -8.10
N ALA A 81 2.21 -2.73 -9.17
CA ALA A 81 2.58 -3.92 -9.93
C ALA A 81 3.42 -4.90 -9.09
N LEU A 82 4.38 -4.39 -8.30
CA LEU A 82 5.16 -5.21 -7.36
C LEU A 82 4.24 -5.91 -6.36
N VAL A 83 3.31 -5.19 -5.72
CA VAL A 83 2.33 -5.76 -4.77
C VAL A 83 1.47 -6.83 -5.45
N ASN A 84 0.99 -6.60 -6.66
CA ASN A 84 0.24 -7.61 -7.42
C ASN A 84 1.07 -8.87 -7.67
N GLY A 85 2.36 -8.73 -8.01
CA GLY A 85 3.27 -9.85 -8.21
C GLY A 85 3.53 -10.66 -6.94
N LEU A 86 3.57 -10.01 -5.78
CA LEU A 86 3.72 -10.65 -4.48
C LEU A 86 2.48 -11.43 -4.03
N LEU A 87 1.29 -11.04 -4.51
CA LEU A 87 0.00 -11.62 -4.14
C LEU A 87 -0.58 -12.57 -5.19
N LEU A 88 0.17 -12.84 -6.27
CA LEU A 88 -0.28 -13.65 -7.39
C LEU A 88 -0.66 -15.06 -6.93
N ASP A 89 -1.89 -15.47 -7.21
CA ASP A 89 -2.40 -16.80 -6.88
C ASP A 89 -1.98 -17.82 -7.94
N PRO A 90 -1.36 -18.94 -7.57
CA PRO A 90 -0.96 -19.98 -8.51
C PRO A 90 -2.12 -20.69 -9.24
N ASP A 91 -3.34 -20.65 -8.69
CA ASP A 91 -4.51 -21.35 -9.26
C ASP A 91 -5.16 -20.59 -10.43
N SER A 92 -4.56 -19.50 -10.92
CA SER A 92 -4.90 -18.90 -12.21
C SER A 92 -4.42 -19.78 -13.38
N GLN A 93 -5.04 -20.94 -13.53
CA GLN A 93 -5.14 -21.84 -14.71
C GLN A 93 -3.90 -22.18 -15.57
N ASN A 94 -2.65 -21.93 -15.17
CA ASN A 94 -1.50 -22.31 -16.01
C ASN A 94 -0.14 -22.52 -15.31
N ALA A 95 -0.08 -22.81 -14.00
CA ALA A 95 1.19 -23.05 -13.33
C ALA A 95 1.58 -24.55 -13.35
N GLY A 96 2.32 -24.96 -14.38
CA GLY A 96 3.03 -26.24 -14.37
C GLY A 96 3.98 -26.34 -13.17
N ALA A 97 3.80 -27.38 -12.36
CA ALA A 97 4.71 -27.95 -11.37
C ALA A 97 5.87 -27.05 -10.85
N SER A 98 5.53 -25.99 -10.12
CA SER A 98 6.36 -25.30 -9.12
C SER A 98 5.47 -24.23 -8.52
N THR A 99 4.70 -24.52 -7.47
CA THR A 99 3.72 -23.60 -6.86
C THR A 99 4.30 -22.20 -6.69
N PRO A 100 3.84 -21.18 -7.45
CA PRO A 100 4.12 -19.79 -7.12
C PRO A 100 3.78 -19.51 -5.65
N ARG A 101 4.76 -19.02 -4.89
CA ARG A 101 4.62 -18.69 -3.47
C ARG A 101 4.07 -17.27 -3.37
N THR A 102 2.92 -17.10 -2.74
CA THR A 102 2.40 -15.81 -2.28
C THR A 102 3.25 -15.28 -1.13
N TYR A 103 3.46 -13.95 -1.07
CA TYR A 103 4.26 -13.29 -0.05
C TYR A 103 3.46 -12.19 0.68
N PRO A 104 2.37 -12.53 1.39
CA PRO A 104 1.59 -11.55 2.15
C PRO A 104 2.43 -10.84 3.22
N ASP A 105 3.37 -11.55 3.87
CA ASP A 105 4.29 -10.96 4.86
C ASP A 105 5.13 -9.81 4.28
N VAL A 106 5.54 -9.92 3.01
CA VAL A 106 6.27 -8.84 2.33
C VAL A 106 5.37 -7.64 2.10
N VAL A 107 4.09 -7.87 1.77
CA VAL A 107 3.11 -6.79 1.61
C VAL A 107 2.85 -6.09 2.94
N GLU A 108 2.81 -6.82 4.05
CA GLU A 108 2.70 -6.24 5.39
C GLU A 108 3.93 -5.39 5.77
N GLU A 109 5.15 -5.80 5.36
CA GLU A 109 6.36 -4.96 5.51
C GLU A 109 6.28 -3.68 4.66
N ILE A 110 5.73 -3.76 3.45
CA ILE A 110 5.50 -2.58 2.59
C ILE A 110 4.47 -1.65 3.26
N LEU A 111 3.38 -2.19 3.80
CA LEU A 111 2.38 -1.40 4.54
C LEU A 111 3.00 -0.71 5.76
N THR A 112 3.87 -1.42 6.48
CA THR A 112 4.62 -0.86 7.63
C THR A 112 5.46 0.34 7.19
N PHE A 113 6.23 0.21 6.11
CA PHE A 113 6.98 1.33 5.53
C PHE A 113 6.09 2.52 5.15
N LEU A 114 4.96 2.29 4.48
CA LEU A 114 4.02 3.37 4.13
C LEU A 114 3.45 4.05 5.37
N GLY A 115 3.14 3.29 6.43
CA GLY A 115 2.73 3.82 7.73
C GLY A 115 3.82 4.68 8.39
N GLU A 116 5.09 4.25 8.33
CA GLU A 116 6.24 5.03 8.79
C GLU A 116 6.31 6.37 8.07
N ARG A 117 6.10 6.40 6.75
CA ARG A 117 6.05 7.63 5.96
C ARG A 117 4.94 8.58 6.41
N CYS A 118 3.73 8.07 6.64
CA CYS A 118 2.62 8.89 7.18
C CYS A 118 2.95 9.49 8.56
N ALA A 119 3.65 8.73 9.42
CA ALA A 119 4.10 9.22 10.72
C ALA A 119 5.14 10.34 10.58
N VAL A 120 6.11 10.20 9.67
CA VAL A 120 7.09 11.26 9.36
C VAL A 120 6.39 12.53 8.91
N PHE A 121 5.50 12.44 7.92
CA PHE A 121 4.78 13.61 7.41
C PHE A 121 3.93 14.29 8.50
N SER A 122 3.31 13.50 9.37
CA SER A 122 2.49 14.05 10.47
C SER A 122 3.35 14.76 11.52
N ALA A 123 4.56 14.25 11.80
CA ALA A 123 5.52 14.91 12.69
C ALA A 123 6.04 16.23 12.08
N GLU A 124 6.36 16.24 10.78
CA GLU A 124 6.80 17.45 10.07
C GLU A 124 5.70 18.53 10.03
N LEU A 125 4.46 18.15 9.78
CA LEU A 125 3.31 19.06 9.86
C LEU A 125 3.11 19.61 11.26
N GLY A 126 3.23 18.77 12.29
CA GLY A 126 3.18 19.20 13.69
C GLY A 126 4.30 20.17 14.08
N ALA A 127 5.46 20.07 13.41
CA ALA A 127 6.59 20.98 13.59
C ALA A 127 6.49 22.29 12.77
N GLY A 128 5.42 22.47 11.98
CA GLY A 128 5.18 23.70 11.22
C GLY A 128 5.94 23.79 9.88
N ALA A 129 6.36 22.64 9.31
CA ALA A 129 6.97 22.60 7.98
C ALA A 129 5.98 22.97 6.86
N ASP A 130 6.50 23.29 5.66
CA ASP A 130 5.73 23.70 4.49
C ASP A 130 4.53 22.78 4.23
N SER A 131 3.35 23.33 4.46
CA SER A 131 2.15 22.55 4.73
C SER A 131 1.61 21.86 3.48
N GLN A 132 1.66 22.48 2.30
CA GLN A 132 0.92 21.94 1.15
C GLN A 132 1.58 20.71 0.54
N LYS A 133 2.91 20.73 0.32
CA LYS A 133 3.63 19.58 -0.26
C LYS A 133 3.59 18.36 0.66
N ILE A 134 3.73 18.58 1.97
CA ILE A 134 3.71 17.50 2.95
C ILE A 134 2.29 16.96 3.13
N LEU A 135 1.26 17.82 3.15
CA LEU A 135 -0.14 17.40 3.16
C LEU A 135 -0.48 16.57 1.92
N TRP A 136 -0.02 17.01 0.75
CA TRP A 136 -0.22 16.30 -0.52
C TRP A 136 0.47 14.93 -0.51
N ALA A 137 1.77 14.87 -0.16
CA ALA A 137 2.52 13.62 -0.10
C ALA A 137 1.87 12.65 0.88
N ARG A 138 1.46 13.13 2.06
CA ARG A 138 0.75 12.35 3.07
C ARG A 138 -0.58 11.81 2.54
N ALA A 139 -1.35 12.61 1.81
CA ALA A 139 -2.62 12.17 1.22
C ALA A 139 -2.39 11.06 0.19
N MET A 140 -1.39 11.21 -0.69
CA MET A 140 -0.98 10.19 -1.65
C MET A 140 -0.56 8.89 -0.95
N THR A 141 0.26 8.96 0.10
CA THR A 141 0.67 7.76 0.86
C THR A 141 -0.52 7.08 1.54
N LEU A 142 -1.45 7.84 2.13
CA LEU A 142 -2.65 7.27 2.76
C LEU A 142 -3.56 6.58 1.75
N ARG A 143 -3.70 7.15 0.54
CA ARG A 143 -4.42 6.50 -0.55
C ARG A 143 -3.67 5.26 -1.03
N LEU A 144 -2.35 5.31 -1.11
CA LEU A 144 -1.53 4.15 -1.50
C LEU A 144 -1.70 2.99 -0.50
N ILE A 145 -1.76 3.27 0.81
CA ILE A 145 -2.09 2.26 1.83
C ILE A 145 -3.40 1.56 1.52
N ASP A 146 -4.47 2.31 1.19
CA ASP A 146 -5.75 1.70 0.81
C ASP A 146 -5.62 0.80 -0.40
N LEU A 147 -4.93 1.27 -1.44
CA LEU A 147 -4.74 0.52 -2.68
C LEU A 147 -3.98 -0.79 -2.44
N VAL A 148 -3.01 -0.80 -1.53
CA VAL A 148 -2.29 -2.01 -1.12
C VAL A 148 -3.20 -2.92 -0.29
N LEU A 149 -3.97 -2.38 0.65
CA LEU A 149 -4.93 -3.16 1.45
C LEU A 149 -6.04 -3.78 0.57
N TYR A 150 -6.53 -3.07 -0.43
CA TYR A 150 -7.52 -3.59 -1.39
C TYR A 150 -6.98 -4.81 -2.14
N ARG A 151 -5.70 -4.80 -2.50
CA ARG A 151 -5.01 -5.92 -3.15
C ARG A 151 -4.79 -7.07 -2.18
N LEU A 152 -4.31 -6.77 -0.97
CA LEU A 152 -4.05 -7.75 0.08
C LEU A 152 -5.31 -8.55 0.44
N TYR A 153 -6.45 -7.87 0.58
CA TYR A 153 -7.74 -8.48 0.90
C TYR A 153 -8.58 -8.87 -0.33
N ARG A 154 -8.01 -8.72 -1.54
CA ARG A 154 -8.63 -9.06 -2.82
C ARG A 154 -10.04 -8.47 -2.96
N LEU A 155 -10.20 -7.19 -2.62
CA LEU A 155 -11.48 -6.49 -2.73
C LEU A 155 -11.92 -6.40 -4.20
N THR A 156 -13.19 -6.76 -4.43
CA THR A 156 -13.88 -6.57 -5.71
C THR A 156 -14.14 -5.09 -5.98
N GLU A 157 -14.43 -4.74 -7.23
CA GLU A 157 -14.76 -3.37 -7.61
C GLU A 157 -15.96 -2.82 -6.81
N GLY A 158 -17.02 -3.63 -6.62
CA GLY A 158 -18.18 -3.23 -5.82
C GLY A 158 -17.84 -2.95 -4.35
N GLU A 159 -16.95 -3.75 -3.76
CA GLU A 159 -16.46 -3.54 -2.39
C GLU A 159 -15.61 -2.27 -2.28
N ARG A 160 -14.73 -2.01 -3.25
CA ARG A 160 -13.94 -0.77 -3.29
C ARG A 160 -14.85 0.45 -3.39
N ASN A 161 -15.83 0.42 -4.28
CA ASN A 161 -16.82 1.48 -4.42
C ASN A 161 -17.60 1.71 -3.11
N THR A 162 -17.90 0.65 -2.37
CA THR A 162 -18.59 0.75 -1.07
C THR A 162 -17.70 1.41 -0.01
N VAL A 163 -16.42 1.03 0.06
CA VAL A 163 -15.44 1.65 0.96
C VAL A 163 -15.24 3.13 0.62
N GLU A 164 -15.17 3.46 -0.67
CA GLU A 164 -14.93 4.83 -1.17
C GLU A 164 -16.17 5.73 -1.03
N SER A 165 -17.37 5.18 -1.18
CA SER A 165 -18.62 5.93 -0.98
C SER A 165 -18.90 6.24 0.50
N GLY A 166 -18.15 5.63 1.42
CA GLY A 166 -18.22 5.89 2.86
C GLY A 166 -17.20 6.92 3.37
N GLU A 167 -16.38 7.52 2.50
CA GLU A 167 -15.53 8.69 2.80
C GLU A 167 -16.31 10.01 2.79
#